data_AF-A0A183D9T0-F1
#
_entry.id   AF-A0A183D9T0-F1
#
_cell.length_a   1.000
_cell.length_b   1.000
_cell.length_c   1.000
_cell.angle_alpha   90.00
_cell.angle_beta   90.00
_cell.angle_gamma   90.00
#
_symmetry.space_group_name_H-M   'P 1'
#
loop_
_entity.id
_entity.type
_entity.pdbx_description
1 polymer ?
#
loop_
_entity_poly.entity_id
_entity_poly.type
_entity_poly.pdbx_seq_one_letter_code
_entity_poly.pdbx_strand_id
1 'polypeptide(L)'
;MAGSWIISGCVYIAPLKALVRERVRDWNERLQRLNIRAVELTGDSTPDIRILRSAKVVITTPEKWDGITRSWEIRQYVKDVALVIIDEIHLLGVERGAVLEAIVTRLKLMAAKQKSKDPVRIIGLSTALANAGDVAEWLD
;
A
#
# COMPACT_ATOMS: atom_id res chain seq x y z
N MET A 1 22.12 -16.85 17.90
CA MET A 1 21.47 -16.89 16.57
C MET A 1 19.97 -16.88 16.77
N ALA A 2 19.32 -15.73 16.56
CA ALA A 2 17.87 -15.62 16.50
C ALA A 2 17.57 -14.73 15.30
N GLY A 3 17.54 -15.34 14.11
CA GLY A 3 16.98 -14.69 12.94
C GLY A 3 15.47 -14.66 13.09
N SER A 4 14.90 -13.51 13.43
CA SER A 4 13.52 -13.21 13.06
C SER A 4 13.56 -11.97 12.19
N TRP A 5 13.33 -12.22 10.92
CA TRP A 5 13.43 -11.29 9.82
C TRP A 5 12.39 -10.16 9.96
N ILE A 6 12.91 -8.93 9.92
CA ILE A 6 12.46 -7.73 9.21
C ILE A 6 10.96 -7.36 9.30
N ILE A 7 10.73 -6.12 9.73
CA ILE A 7 9.44 -5.43 9.77
C ILE A 7 8.97 -5.20 8.32
N SER A 8 8.28 -6.19 7.74
CA SER A 8 7.66 -6.04 6.42
C SER A 8 6.34 -5.29 6.55
N GLY A 9 6.32 -4.02 6.13
CA GLY A 9 5.15 -3.16 6.22
C GLY A 9 4.09 -3.47 5.16
N CYS A 10 2.82 -3.34 5.53
CA CYS A 10 1.67 -3.38 4.63
C CYS A 10 1.21 -1.95 4.32
N VAL A 11 0.90 -1.67 3.05
CA VAL A 11 0.23 -0.43 2.64
C VAL A 11 -1.17 -0.77 2.14
N TYR A 12 -2.19 -0.17 2.75
CA TYR A 12 -3.57 -0.23 2.29
C TYR A 12 -3.92 1.10 1.61
N ILE A 13 -4.37 1.03 0.37
CA ILE A 13 -4.74 2.18 -0.44
C ILE A 13 -6.26 2.19 -0.54
N ALA A 14 -6.90 3.17 0.10
CA ALA A 14 -8.35 3.38 0.04
C ALA A 14 -8.67 4.55 -0.89
N PRO A 15 -9.77 4.50 -1.67
CA PRO A 15 -10.07 5.52 -2.68
C PRO A 15 -10.50 6.87 -2.08
N LEU A 16 -10.99 6.88 -0.82
CA LEU A 16 -11.48 8.07 -0.14
C LEU A 16 -10.82 8.23 1.24
N LYS A 17 -10.53 9.47 1.63
CA LYS A 17 -10.01 9.81 2.97
C LYS A 17 -10.95 9.34 4.10
N ALA A 18 -12.26 9.36 3.86
CA ALA A 18 -13.24 8.88 4.83
C ALA A 18 -13.04 7.38 5.12
N LEU A 19 -12.84 6.57 4.08
CA LEU A 19 -12.54 5.14 4.21
C LEU A 19 -11.20 4.92 4.89
N VAL A 20 -10.17 5.73 4.59
CA VAL A 20 -8.89 5.67 5.32
C VAL A 20 -9.12 5.81 6.83
N ARG A 21 -9.81 6.85 7.28
CA ARG A 21 -10.06 7.11 8.71
C ARG A 21 -10.89 6.00 9.36
N GLU A 22 -11.90 5.50 8.64
CA GLU A 22 -12.71 4.39 9.09
C GLU A 22 -11.87 3.12 9.28
N ARG A 23 -11.06 2.75 8.29
CA ARG A 23 -10.19 1.57 8.35
C ARG A 23 -9.11 1.69 9.42
N VAL A 24 -8.53 2.88 9.63
CA VAL A 24 -7.57 3.11 10.73
C VAL A 24 -8.22 2.86 12.09
N ARG A 25 -9.46 3.32 12.29
CA ARG A 25 -10.20 3.06 13.54
C ARG A 25 -10.50 1.57 13.71
N ASP A 26 -11.12 0.94 12.70
CA ASP A 26 -11.51 -0.48 12.74
C ASP A 26 -10.29 -1.40 12.96
N TRP A 27 -9.21 -1.16 12.22
CA TRP A 27 -8.05 -2.05 12.27
C TRP A 27 -7.20 -1.84 13.52
N ASN A 28 -7.12 -0.62 14.08
CA ASN A 28 -6.47 -0.45 15.36
C ASN A 28 -7.23 -1.17 16.48
N GLU A 29 -8.56 -1.20 16.45
CA GLU A 29 -9.36 -1.97 17.41
C GLU A 29 -9.16 -3.49 17.24
N ARG A 30 -9.26 -3.98 16.00
CA ARG A 30 -9.21 -5.42 15.69
C ARG A 30 -7.81 -6.02 15.80
N LEU A 31 -6.77 -5.26 15.43
CA LEU A 31 -5.39 -5.74 15.36
C LEU A 31 -4.57 -5.41 16.61
N GLN A 32 -5.14 -4.71 17.59
CA GLN A 32 -4.47 -4.39 18.86
C GLN A 32 -3.90 -5.63 19.55
N ARG A 33 -4.66 -6.74 19.55
CA ARG A 33 -4.26 -8.02 20.16
C ARG A 33 -3.01 -8.64 19.53
N LEU A 34 -2.68 -8.27 18.30
CA LEU A 34 -1.50 -8.74 17.57
C LEU A 34 -0.32 -7.76 17.69
N ASN A 35 -0.46 -6.69 18.48
CA ASN A 35 0.50 -5.59 18.55
C ASN A 35 0.83 -5.01 17.15
N ILE A 36 -0.19 -4.91 16.30
CA ILE A 36 -0.12 -4.32 14.97
C ILE A 36 -0.82 -2.98 15.05
N ARG A 37 -0.10 -1.92 14.69
CA ARG A 37 -0.63 -0.56 14.61
C ARG A 37 -0.86 -0.16 13.17
N ALA A 38 -2.06 0.34 12.90
CA ALA A 38 -2.41 0.98 11.63
C ALA A 38 -2.30 2.51 11.76
N VAL A 39 -1.65 3.15 10.81
CA VAL A 39 -1.45 4.61 10.81
C VAL A 39 -2.02 5.24 9.55
N GLU A 40 -2.68 6.39 9.72
CA GLU A 40 -3.14 7.22 8.62
C GLU A 40 -1.94 7.93 7.97
N LEU A 41 -1.86 7.90 6.64
CA LEU A 41 -0.95 8.73 5.87
C LEU A 41 -1.71 9.37 4.71
N THR A 42 -2.11 10.62 4.86
CA THR A 42 -2.91 11.37 3.88
C THR A 42 -2.30 12.76 3.62
N GLY A 43 -2.97 13.57 2.79
CA GLY A 43 -2.63 14.99 2.64
C GLY A 43 -2.86 15.81 3.92
N ASP A 44 -3.85 15.41 4.74
CA ASP A 44 -4.26 16.16 5.94
C ASP A 44 -3.56 15.63 7.21
N SER A 45 -3.06 14.40 7.18
CA SER A 45 -2.40 13.73 8.29
C SER A 45 -1.11 13.07 7.81
N THR A 46 0.03 13.58 8.24
CA THR A 46 1.35 12.98 7.98
C THR A 46 2.04 12.74 9.33
N PRO A 47 2.07 11.48 9.82
CA PRO A 47 2.72 11.16 11.08
C PRO A 47 4.23 11.42 11.02
N ASP A 48 4.84 11.60 12.20
CA ASP A 48 6.31 11.63 12.34
C ASP A 48 6.92 10.35 11.74
N ILE A 49 8.10 10.49 11.12
CA ILE A 49 8.81 9.38 10.49
C ILE A 49 9.05 8.19 11.43
N ARG A 50 9.23 8.43 12.73
CA ARG A 50 9.37 7.38 13.76
C ARG A 50 8.09 6.56 13.93
N ILE A 51 6.94 7.22 13.83
CA ILE A 51 5.63 6.55 13.88
C ILE A 51 5.43 5.74 12.60
N LEU A 52 5.74 6.32 11.43
CA LEU A 52 5.64 5.60 10.15
C LEU A 52 6.54 4.36 10.09
N ARG A 53 7.77 4.46 10.58
CA ARG A 53 8.73 3.34 10.62
C ARG A 53 8.36 2.24 11.60
N SER A 54 7.64 2.56 12.67
CA SER A 54 7.19 1.58 13.67
C SER A 54 5.81 0.98 13.34
N ALA A 55 5.06 1.61 12.44
CA ALA A 55 3.78 1.09 11.98
C ALA A 55 3.98 -0.15 11.10
N LYS A 56 3.17 -1.18 11.34
CA LYS A 56 3.12 -2.38 10.50
C LYS A 56 2.13 -2.23 9.35
N VAL A 57 1.17 -1.32 9.49
CA VAL A 57 0.17 -1.01 8.46
C VAL A 57 0.10 0.50 8.26
N VAL A 58 0.27 0.95 7.02
CA VAL A 58 0.01 2.31 6.58
C VAL A 58 -1.27 2.31 5.76
N ILE A 59 -2.22 3.17 6.09
CA ILE A 59 -3.48 3.33 5.37
C ILE A 59 -3.48 4.71 4.72
N THR A 60 -3.64 4.76 3.40
CA THR A 60 -3.38 5.96 2.59
C THR A 60 -4.33 6.09 1.40
N THR A 61 -4.25 7.20 0.67
CA THR A 61 -4.97 7.41 -0.60
C THR A 61 -4.04 7.17 -1.79
N PRO A 62 -4.56 6.88 -3.00
CA PRO A 62 -3.75 6.71 -4.20
C PRO A 62 -2.81 7.89 -4.43
N GLU A 63 -3.30 9.13 -4.34
CA GLU A 63 -2.51 10.32 -4.65
C GLU A 63 -1.36 10.51 -3.66
N LYS A 64 -1.60 10.25 -2.37
CA LYS A 64 -0.56 10.36 -1.35
C LYS A 64 0.51 9.28 -1.56
N TRP A 65 0.11 8.06 -1.90
CA TRP A 65 1.05 6.97 -2.15
C TRP A 65 1.84 7.16 -3.44
N ASP A 66 1.22 7.65 -4.53
CA ASP A 66 1.93 8.02 -5.76
C ASP A 66 3.00 9.08 -5.45
N GLY A 67 2.64 10.15 -4.75
CA GLY A 67 3.58 11.21 -4.35
C GLY A 67 4.75 10.70 -3.51
N ILE A 68 4.53 9.71 -2.64
CA ILE A 68 5.59 9.09 -1.83
C ILE A 68 6.52 8.22 -2.68
N THR A 69 5.93 7.38 -3.53
CA THR A 69 6.67 6.38 -4.30
C THR A 69 7.48 7.01 -5.44
N ARG A 70 7.18 8.24 -5.88
CA ARG A 70 8.01 9.00 -6.84
C ARG A 70 9.46 9.20 -6.42
N SER A 71 9.78 9.12 -5.13
CA SER A 71 11.15 9.24 -4.60
C SER A 71 11.54 8.02 -3.77
N TRP A 72 11.13 6.83 -4.22
CA TRP A 72 11.36 5.58 -3.50
C TRP A 72 12.85 5.25 -3.31
N GLU A 73 13.74 5.66 -4.24
CA GLU A 73 15.17 5.36 -4.17
C GLU A 73 15.80 5.85 -2.85
N ILE A 74 15.40 7.04 -2.41
CA ILE A 74 15.89 7.71 -1.20
C ILE A 74 15.04 7.41 0.05
N ARG A 75 13.90 6.71 -0.09
CA ARG A 75 12.95 6.44 1.01
C ARG A 75 12.98 4.97 1.41
N GLN A 76 13.77 4.65 2.44
CA GLN A 76 13.93 3.27 2.91
C GLN A 76 12.60 2.59 3.27
N TYR A 77 11.71 3.30 3.96
CA TYR A 77 10.41 2.75 4.37
C TYR A 77 9.50 2.35 3.19
N VAL A 78 9.73 2.86 1.98
CA VAL A 78 9.01 2.43 0.76
C VAL A 78 9.59 1.12 0.25
N LYS A 79 10.91 0.95 0.36
CA LYS A 79 11.63 -0.29 -0.01
C LYS A 79 11.37 -1.44 0.97
N ASP A 80 11.00 -1.12 2.21
CA ASP A 80 10.66 -2.10 3.26
C ASP A 80 9.20 -2.61 3.15
N VAL A 81 8.39 -2.08 2.23
CA VAL A 81 7.01 -2.54 2.00
C VAL A 81 7.05 -3.91 1.33
N ALA A 82 6.35 -4.89 1.90
CA ALA A 82 6.24 -6.23 1.31
C ALA A 82 4.85 -6.52 0.73
N LEU A 83 3.83 -5.75 1.14
CA LEU A 83 2.45 -5.95 0.73
C LEU A 83 1.78 -4.61 0.44
N VAL A 84 1.13 -4.52 -0.71
CA VAL A 84 0.24 -3.43 -1.08
C VAL A 84 -1.15 -3.99 -1.35
N ILE A 85 -2.14 -3.49 -0.63
CA ILE A 85 -3.55 -3.79 -0.83
C ILE A 85 -4.20 -2.56 -1.47
N ILE A 86 -4.80 -2.74 -2.64
CA ILE A 86 -5.51 -1.70 -3.37
C ILE A 86 -7.00 -1.97 -3.22
N ASP A 87 -7.68 -1.15 -2.43
CA ASP A 87 -9.12 -1.22 -2.29
C ASP A 87 -9.84 -0.57 -3.47
N GLU A 88 -11.02 -1.08 -3.81
CA GLU A 88 -11.82 -0.66 -4.96
C GLU A 88 -11.03 -0.57 -6.28
N ILE A 89 -10.24 -1.60 -6.61
CA ILE A 89 -9.38 -1.61 -7.81
C ILE A 89 -10.17 -1.49 -9.13
N HIS A 90 -11.47 -1.77 -9.15
CA HIS A 90 -12.34 -1.47 -10.30
C HIS A 90 -12.32 0.00 -10.72
N LEU A 91 -11.89 0.91 -9.85
CA LEU A 91 -11.66 2.32 -10.18
C LEU A 91 -10.48 2.54 -11.14
N LEU A 92 -9.72 1.49 -11.50
CA LEU A 92 -8.75 1.53 -12.60
C LEU A 92 -9.40 1.96 -13.92
N GLY A 93 -10.65 1.56 -14.16
CA GLY A 93 -11.38 1.84 -15.41
C GLY A 93 -12.04 3.21 -15.51
N VAL A 94 -11.89 4.09 -14.51
CA VAL A 94 -12.50 5.43 -14.50
C VAL A 94 -11.45 6.53 -14.63
N GLU A 95 -11.88 7.80 -14.76
CA GLU A 95 -11.03 8.98 -15.01
C GLU A 95 -9.82 9.12 -14.05
N ARG A 96 -9.91 8.55 -12.84
CA ARG A 96 -8.85 8.60 -11.81
C ARG A 96 -7.94 7.36 -11.76
N GLY A 97 -8.16 6.36 -12.62
CA GLY A 97 -7.43 5.09 -12.63
C GLY A 97 -5.93 5.21 -12.91
N ALA A 98 -5.52 6.26 -13.63
CA ALA A 98 -4.11 6.52 -13.98
C ALA A 98 -3.16 6.58 -12.76
N VAL A 99 -3.66 7.02 -11.59
CA VAL A 99 -2.86 7.06 -10.37
C VAL A 99 -2.56 5.65 -9.87
N LEU A 100 -3.54 4.74 -9.92
CA LEU A 100 -3.36 3.34 -9.55
C LEU A 100 -2.42 2.64 -10.54
N GLU A 101 -2.57 2.91 -11.84
CA GLU A 101 -1.67 2.38 -12.88
C GLU A 101 -0.21 2.81 -12.63
N ALA A 102 0.01 4.08 -12.32
CA ALA A 102 1.33 4.62 -12.04
C ALA A 102 1.97 3.97 -10.80
N ILE A 103 1.19 3.72 -9.75
CA ILE A 103 1.64 3.03 -8.54
C ILE A 103 2.06 1.60 -8.86
N VAL A 104 1.20 0.80 -9.50
CA VAL A 104 1.48 -0.60 -9.80
C VAL A 104 2.68 -0.73 -10.72
N THR A 105 2.74 0.08 -11.78
CA THR A 105 3.89 0.14 -12.68
C THR A 105 5.18 0.42 -11.93
N ARG A 106 5.17 1.39 -11.01
CA ARG A 106 6.35 1.75 -10.23
C ARG A 106 6.78 0.64 -9.28
N LEU A 107 5.85 -0.05 -8.62
CA LEU A 107 6.16 -1.20 -7.77
C LEU A 107 6.83 -2.34 -8.56
N LYS A 108 6.33 -2.64 -9.77
CA LYS A 108 6.95 -3.62 -10.69
C LYS A 108 8.36 -3.19 -11.11
N LEU A 109 8.55 -1.93 -11.47
CA LEU A 109 9.87 -1.39 -11.81
C LEU A 109 10.84 -1.43 -10.63
N MET A 110 10.36 -1.14 -9.42
CA MET A 110 11.15 -1.24 -8.19
C MET A 110 11.63 -2.67 -7.93
N ALA A 111 10.75 -3.66 -8.09
CA ALA A 111 11.09 -5.07 -7.95
C ALA A 111 12.16 -5.49 -8.96
N ALA A 112 11.99 -5.12 -10.23
CA ALA A 112 12.95 -5.39 -11.29
C ALA A 112 14.32 -4.74 -11.04
N LYS A 113 14.35 -3.45 -10.66
CA LYS A 113 15.59 -2.71 -10.37
C LYS A 113 16.36 -3.26 -9.17
N GLN A 114 15.65 -3.66 -8.12
CA GLN A 114 16.28 -4.17 -6.90
C GLN A 114 16.73 -5.64 -7.02
N LYS A 115 16.39 -6.33 -8.13
CA LYS A 115 16.56 -7.78 -8.29
C LYS A 115 16.05 -8.53 -7.06
N SER A 116 14.94 -8.06 -6.49
CA SER A 116 14.41 -8.60 -5.25
C SER A 116 13.98 -10.04 -5.47
N LYS A 117 14.43 -10.95 -4.60
CA LYS A 117 13.92 -12.33 -4.59
C LYS A 117 12.46 -12.40 -4.14
N ASP A 118 12.04 -11.42 -3.34
CA ASP A 118 10.70 -11.27 -2.81
C ASP A 118 10.14 -9.91 -3.29
N PRO A 119 9.46 -9.85 -4.45
CA PRO A 119 8.82 -8.63 -4.92
C PRO A 119 7.65 -8.25 -4.00
N VAL A 120 7.26 -6.96 -4.04
CA VAL A 120 6.08 -6.49 -3.31
C VAL A 120 4.86 -7.24 -3.79
N ARG A 121 4.17 -7.94 -2.89
CA ARG A 121 2.89 -8.60 -3.19
C ARG A 121 1.81 -7.55 -3.36
N ILE A 122 1.05 -7.61 -4.46
CA ILE A 122 -0.08 -6.71 -4.70
C ILE A 122 -1.38 -7.52 -4.55
N ILE A 123 -2.36 -6.98 -3.81
CA ILE A 123 -3.70 -7.54 -3.68
C ILE A 123 -4.70 -6.47 -4.09
N GLY A 124 -5.46 -6.71 -5.16
CA GLY A 124 -6.60 -5.87 -5.54
C GLY A 124 -7.89 -6.38 -4.90
N LEU A 125 -8.62 -5.49 -4.20
CA LEU A 125 -9.98 -5.75 -3.73
C LEU A 125 -10.96 -5.03 -4.65
N SER A 126 -12.02 -5.71 -5.07
CA SER A 126 -12.98 -5.14 -6.00
C SER A 126 -14.41 -5.56 -5.71
N THR A 127 -15.36 -4.73 -6.13
CA THR A 127 -16.70 -5.19 -6.48
C THR A 127 -16.64 -6.04 -7.75
N ALA A 128 -17.76 -6.67 -8.12
CA ALA A 128 -17.86 -7.49 -9.32
C ALA A 128 -17.30 -6.76 -10.56
N LEU A 129 -16.37 -7.41 -11.25
CA LEU A 129 -15.65 -6.92 -12.43
C LEU A 129 -15.84 -7.92 -13.58
N ALA A 130 -16.33 -7.43 -14.72
CA ALA A 130 -16.50 -8.28 -15.91
C ALA A 130 -15.14 -8.74 -16.49
N ASN A 131 -14.11 -7.90 -16.38
CA ASN A 131 -12.76 -8.12 -16.88
C ASN A 131 -11.76 -8.46 -15.75
N ALA A 132 -12.20 -9.18 -14.72
CA ALA A 132 -11.35 -9.53 -13.58
C ALA A 132 -10.08 -10.33 -13.98
N GLY A 133 -10.15 -11.13 -15.05
CA GLY A 133 -9.00 -11.85 -15.59
C GLY A 133 -7.90 -10.92 -16.08
N ASP A 134 -8.26 -9.93 -16.90
CA ASP A 134 -7.32 -8.94 -17.44
C ASP A 134 -6.66 -8.13 -16.32
N VAL A 135 -7.42 -7.76 -15.28
CA VAL A 135 -6.89 -7.03 -14.12
C VAL A 135 -5.93 -7.91 -13.32
N ALA A 136 -6.22 -9.20 -13.16
CA ALA A 136 -5.34 -10.13 -12.46
C ALA A 136 -4.02 -10.34 -13.22
N GLU A 137 -4.09 -10.58 -14.53
CA GLU A 137 -2.89 -10.69 -15.39
C GLU A 137 -2.07 -9.40 -15.38
N TRP A 138 -2.73 -8.23 -15.38
CA TRP A 138 -2.05 -6.95 -15.27
C TRP A 138 -1.36 -6.73 -13.92
N LEU A 139 -1.80 -7.37 -12.82
CA LEU A 139 -1.18 -7.23 -11.50
C LEU A 139 0.07 -8.10 -11.30
N ASP A 140 0.15 -9.26 -11.97
CA ASP A 140 1.28 -10.21 -11.90
C ASP A 140 2.55 -9.66 -12.57
#